data_AF-A0A835J6R3-F1
#
_entry.id   AF-A0A835J6R3-F1
#
_cell.length_a   1.000
_cell.length_b   1.000
_cell.length_c   1.000
_cell.angle_alpha   90.00
_cell.angle_beta   90.00
_cell.angle_gamma   90.00
#
_symmetry.space_group_name_H-M   'P 1'
#
loop_
_entity.id
_entity.type
_entity.pdbx_description
1 polymer ?
#
loop_
_entity_poly.entity_id
_entity_poly.type
_entity_poly.pdbx_seq_one_letter_code
_entity_poly.pdbx_strand_id
1 'polypeptide(L)'
;MKITKFLGLSFFLFAFIATSFPEAVHTEDAAAVLDMFDHAVLAGARYFIVASSTDNTTTFAVTASGKFVVLSTENESLPVTFSPVTKSNDSVIREGNYLTVSFDKDSTTWMVAFNQATGGYVVTTGGVDRLNQFMITKSEDHDDLYQLSFCPMGEPFCTCSCVLVGVNGDKNLVPNADPLLITKFLALSFLLFAFTATSFPQAVQAADPEAVIDVFGNEVTADTRYFIRATSDEDNTTTLAVSATSRIICNSDVTLSPMSDKLPITFSQVVESNDSVIREGTYLNLNFDAATCRMAGVTTMWKIELRPTMRGFVVTTGGVDRLNQFKITKYGVDNSLYQLSYCPISDPFCECSCVPVGSVVNRLVPNANPLPVVFEPDTGNAPEIKSKMVSE
;
A
#
# COMPACT_ATOMS: atom_id res chain seq x y z
N MET A 1 -11.50 12.66 -64.38
CA MET A 1 -12.21 12.74 -63.09
C MET A 1 -12.37 11.32 -62.56
N LYS A 2 -11.80 10.99 -61.40
CA LYS A 2 -11.85 9.64 -60.78
C LYS A 2 -12.56 9.75 -59.43
N ILE A 3 -13.33 8.71 -59.08
CA ILE A 3 -13.44 8.11 -57.75
C ILE A 3 -13.98 6.68 -57.97
N THR A 4 -13.53 5.72 -57.17
CA THR A 4 -13.83 4.29 -57.33
C THR A 4 -14.49 3.74 -56.07
N LYS A 5 -15.27 2.66 -56.20
CA LYS A 5 -15.90 1.92 -55.08
C LYS A 5 -14.87 1.47 -54.03
N PHE A 6 -15.28 1.44 -52.76
CA PHE A 6 -15.41 0.23 -51.92
C PHE A 6 -16.28 0.65 -50.71
N LEU A 7 -17.45 0.05 -50.44
CA LEU A 7 -17.68 -1.25 -49.79
C LEU A 7 -16.91 -1.40 -48.47
N GLY A 8 -17.63 -1.51 -47.35
CA GLY A 8 -17.06 -1.45 -46.00
C GLY A 8 -16.66 -2.81 -45.41
N LEU A 9 -15.94 -2.74 -44.29
CA LEU A 9 -15.63 -3.87 -43.42
C LEU A 9 -15.85 -3.42 -41.97
N SER A 10 -16.55 -4.22 -41.16
CA SER A 10 -16.85 -3.87 -39.77
C SER A 10 -15.65 -4.15 -38.88
N PHE A 11 -15.08 -3.12 -38.26
CA PHE A 11 -14.08 -3.27 -37.21
C PHE A 11 -14.75 -3.34 -35.84
N PHE A 12 -14.67 -4.52 -35.19
CA PHE A 12 -14.94 -4.63 -33.76
C PHE A 12 -13.84 -3.90 -32.99
N LEU A 13 -14.21 -2.80 -32.32
CA LEU A 13 -13.29 -2.07 -31.44
C LEU A 13 -13.15 -2.82 -30.11
N PHE A 14 -12.29 -3.84 -30.08
CA PHE A 14 -11.83 -4.42 -28.82
C PHE A 14 -10.97 -3.38 -28.09
N ALA A 15 -11.59 -2.68 -27.14
CA ALA A 15 -10.89 -1.85 -26.17
C ALA A 15 -10.11 -2.76 -25.21
N PHE A 16 -8.90 -3.17 -25.63
CA PHE A 16 -7.90 -3.67 -24.69
C PHE A 16 -7.55 -2.52 -23.74
N ILE A 17 -8.14 -2.55 -22.54
CA ILE A 17 -7.62 -1.80 -21.40
C ILE A 17 -6.31 -2.49 -21.03
N ALA A 18 -5.23 -2.10 -21.71
CA ALA A 18 -3.89 -2.39 -21.25
C ALA A 18 -3.74 -1.70 -19.89
N THR A 19 -3.68 -2.48 -18.82
CA THR A 19 -3.25 -2.00 -17.51
C THR A 19 -1.76 -1.71 -17.59
N SER A 20 -1.41 -0.59 -18.20
CA SER A 20 -0.08 -0.02 -18.13
C SER A 20 0.18 0.33 -16.67
N PHE A 21 0.92 -0.56 -16.00
CA PHE A 21 1.85 -0.10 -14.98
C PHE A 21 2.64 1.09 -15.56
N PRO A 22 3.07 2.06 -14.73
CA PRO A 22 4.12 2.95 -15.14
C PRO A 22 5.39 2.12 -15.38
N GLU A 23 5.57 1.64 -16.61
CA GLU A 23 6.88 1.18 -17.07
C GLU A 23 7.86 2.30 -16.79
N ALA A 24 8.95 1.98 -16.10
CA ALA A 24 10.01 2.95 -15.86
C ALA A 24 10.52 3.40 -17.23
N VAL A 25 10.14 4.61 -17.64
CA VAL A 25 10.56 5.18 -18.92
C VAL A 25 12.08 5.14 -18.95
N HIS A 26 12.65 4.52 -19.98
CA HIS A 26 14.10 4.43 -20.16
C HIS A 26 14.63 5.80 -20.59
N THR A 27 14.74 6.71 -19.63
CA THR A 27 15.02 8.14 -19.76
C THR A 27 16.51 8.44 -20.02
N GLU A 28 17.05 7.97 -21.15
CA GLU A 28 18.27 8.59 -21.71
C GLU A 28 18.01 10.06 -22.13
N ASP A 29 16.75 10.40 -22.43
CA ASP A 29 16.29 11.73 -22.83
C ASP A 29 15.99 12.72 -21.67
N ALA A 30 16.01 12.30 -20.41
CA ALA A 30 15.72 13.22 -19.29
C ALA A 30 16.87 14.23 -19.08
N ALA A 31 16.53 15.48 -18.81
CA ALA A 31 17.49 16.55 -18.56
C ALA A 31 18.40 16.23 -17.36
N ALA A 32 19.66 16.67 -17.41
CA ALA A 32 20.58 16.56 -16.27
C ALA A 32 20.19 17.56 -15.18
N VAL A 33 20.15 17.12 -13.91
CA VAL A 33 20.10 18.06 -12.78
C VAL A 33 21.43 18.81 -12.75
N LEU A 34 21.39 20.14 -12.72
CA LEU A 34 22.58 20.98 -12.78
C LEU A 34 22.90 21.66 -11.44
N ASP A 35 24.19 21.71 -11.08
CA ASP A 35 24.67 22.46 -9.93
C ASP A 35 24.69 23.99 -10.18
N MET A 36 25.07 24.76 -9.15
CA MET A 36 25.15 26.23 -9.21
C MET A 36 26.23 26.79 -10.16
N PHE A 37 27.01 25.92 -10.81
CA PHE A 37 28.05 26.25 -11.79
C PHE A 37 27.74 25.65 -13.17
N ASP A 38 26.49 25.21 -13.39
CA ASP A 38 25.98 24.56 -14.61
C ASP A 38 26.65 23.21 -14.96
N HIS A 39 27.31 22.56 -14.00
CA HIS A 39 27.77 21.18 -14.19
C HIS A 39 26.66 20.18 -13.85
N ALA A 40 26.64 19.04 -14.54
CA ALA A 40 25.76 17.94 -14.21
C ALA A 40 26.07 17.37 -12.80
N VAL A 41 25.03 17.21 -11.98
CA VAL A 41 25.10 16.55 -10.67
C VAL A 41 25.42 15.07 -10.88
N LEU A 42 26.44 14.55 -10.17
CA LEU A 42 26.97 13.20 -10.36
C LEU A 42 26.60 12.25 -9.21
N ALA A 43 26.24 11.02 -9.55
CA ALA A 43 25.97 9.95 -8.62
C ALA A 43 27.20 9.65 -7.73
N GLY A 44 26.98 9.54 -6.42
CA GLY A 44 28.04 9.32 -5.42
C GLY A 44 28.99 10.50 -5.17
N ALA A 45 28.90 11.60 -5.94
CA ALA A 45 29.63 12.82 -5.62
C ALA A 45 28.92 13.61 -4.50
N ARG A 46 29.68 14.47 -3.81
CA ARG A 46 29.25 15.20 -2.62
C ARG A 46 28.71 16.58 -2.97
N TYR A 47 27.48 16.85 -2.55
CA TYR A 47 26.79 18.13 -2.75
C TYR A 47 26.23 18.66 -1.43
N PHE A 48 25.95 19.95 -1.36
CA PHE A 48 25.14 20.54 -0.29
C PHE A 48 23.79 20.93 -0.87
N ILE A 49 22.69 20.46 -0.29
CA ILE A 49 21.35 20.93 -0.64
C ILE A 49 21.15 22.28 0.06
N VAL A 50 21.07 23.34 -0.74
CA VAL A 50 20.83 24.71 -0.31
C VAL A 50 19.38 25.07 -0.59
N ALA A 51 18.70 25.60 0.43
CA ALA A 51 17.34 26.09 0.37
C ALA A 51 17.31 27.56 -0.07
N SER A 52 16.37 27.90 -0.94
CA SER A 52 16.02 29.29 -1.24
C SER A 52 15.45 29.97 0.02
N SER A 53 16.09 31.07 0.43
CA SER A 53 15.67 31.90 1.56
C SER A 53 14.98 33.17 1.02
N THR A 54 13.80 33.50 1.55
CA THR A 54 13.06 34.71 1.14
C THR A 54 13.70 35.99 1.66
N ASP A 55 14.51 35.90 2.72
CA ASP A 55 15.17 36.99 3.41
C ASP A 55 16.59 37.32 2.90
N ASN A 56 17.08 36.63 1.86
CA ASN A 56 18.30 36.95 1.07
C ASN A 56 19.63 37.13 1.87
N THR A 57 19.62 36.87 3.16
CA THR A 57 20.74 37.13 4.10
C THR A 57 21.19 35.88 4.86
N THR A 58 20.50 34.76 4.63
CA THR A 58 20.60 33.52 5.39
C THR A 58 20.53 32.32 4.44
N THR A 59 21.67 31.85 3.94
CA THR A 59 21.69 30.55 3.26
C THR A 59 21.36 29.47 4.28
N PHE A 60 20.28 28.72 4.04
CA PHE A 60 19.98 27.51 4.80
C PHE A 60 20.40 26.29 3.99
N ALA A 61 21.07 25.36 4.64
CA ALA A 61 21.55 24.13 4.04
C ALA A 61 21.20 22.93 4.92
N VAL A 62 21.03 21.77 4.29
CA VAL A 62 20.50 20.59 4.98
C VAL A 62 21.56 19.95 5.89
N THR A 63 21.13 19.53 7.08
CA THR A 63 21.93 18.82 8.08
C THR A 63 21.10 17.79 8.85
N ALA A 64 21.73 17.03 9.76
CA ALA A 64 21.10 16.01 10.59
C ALA A 64 21.05 16.45 12.06
N SER A 65 19.84 16.71 12.59
CA SER A 65 19.61 16.97 14.01
C SER A 65 19.22 15.67 14.72
N GLY A 66 20.23 14.97 15.25
CA GLY A 66 20.06 13.62 15.80
C GLY A 66 19.70 12.62 14.70
N LYS A 67 18.41 12.33 14.55
CA LYS A 67 17.89 11.55 13.41
C LYS A 67 17.24 12.42 12.32
N PHE A 68 16.64 13.55 12.67
CA PHE A 68 15.82 14.35 11.77
C PHE A 68 16.66 15.09 10.74
N VAL A 69 16.13 15.26 9.53
CA VAL A 69 16.75 16.04 8.45
C VAL A 69 16.18 17.46 8.53
N VAL A 70 17.06 18.46 8.73
CA VAL A 70 16.67 19.84 9.06
C VAL A 70 17.46 20.86 8.24
N LEU A 71 16.91 22.07 8.11
CA LEU A 71 17.65 23.25 7.65
C LEU A 71 18.39 23.93 8.81
N SER A 72 19.73 23.99 8.72
CA SER A 72 20.55 24.89 9.55
C SER A 72 21.33 25.86 8.68
N THR A 73 22.12 26.74 9.31
CA THR A 73 23.06 27.63 8.62
C THR A 73 24.27 26.86 8.06
N GLU A 74 24.92 27.37 7.02
CA GLU A 74 25.98 26.68 6.26
C GLU A 74 27.06 26.01 7.12
N ASN A 75 27.46 26.65 8.23
CA ASN A 75 28.51 26.18 9.15
C ASN A 75 28.21 24.80 9.81
N GLU A 76 26.94 24.37 9.81
CA GLU A 76 26.51 23.07 10.36
C GLU A 76 26.02 22.10 9.27
N SER A 77 26.11 22.49 8.00
CA SER A 77 25.61 21.68 6.88
C SER A 77 26.41 20.40 6.67
N LEU A 78 25.73 19.35 6.19
CA LEU A 78 26.36 18.06 5.90
C LEU A 78 26.29 17.75 4.40
N PRO A 79 27.39 17.27 3.78
CA PRO A 79 27.36 16.87 2.39
C PRO A 79 26.46 15.64 2.22
N VAL A 80 25.56 15.72 1.24
CA VAL A 80 24.77 14.60 0.73
C VAL A 80 25.42 13.98 -0.49
N THR A 81 25.04 12.75 -0.77
CA THR A 81 25.28 12.04 -2.03
C THR A 81 23.95 11.58 -2.60
N PHE A 82 23.87 11.52 -3.92
CA PHE A 82 22.72 11.03 -4.67
C PHE A 82 23.07 9.69 -5.32
N SER A 83 22.17 8.71 -5.29
CA SER A 83 22.36 7.42 -5.97
C SER A 83 21.10 7.02 -6.75
N PRO A 84 21.16 6.82 -8.08
CA PRO A 84 20.02 6.32 -8.86
C PRO A 84 19.49 4.97 -8.33
N VAL A 85 18.17 4.84 -8.22
CA VAL A 85 17.52 3.58 -7.78
C VAL A 85 17.60 2.51 -8.87
N THR A 86 17.45 2.92 -10.13
CA THR A 86 17.66 2.10 -11.32
C THR A 86 19.15 1.97 -11.62
N LYS A 87 19.58 0.78 -12.07
CA LYS A 87 20.98 0.56 -12.49
C LYS A 87 21.21 1.15 -13.89
N SER A 88 21.49 2.45 -13.94
CA SER A 88 22.11 3.06 -15.12
C SER A 88 23.63 2.86 -15.11
N ASN A 89 24.25 2.88 -16.29
CA ASN A 89 25.69 3.10 -16.43
C ASN A 89 26.03 4.61 -16.49
N ASP A 90 25.02 5.46 -16.64
CA ASP A 90 25.17 6.91 -16.55
C ASP A 90 25.42 7.33 -15.10
N SER A 91 26.46 8.13 -14.88
CA SER A 91 26.77 8.72 -13.57
C SER A 91 26.10 10.07 -13.37
N VAL A 92 25.34 10.60 -14.33
CA VAL A 92 24.58 11.84 -14.20
C VAL A 92 23.23 11.60 -13.51
N ILE A 93 22.92 12.44 -12.51
CA ILE A 93 21.58 12.55 -11.94
C ILE A 93 20.71 13.35 -12.89
N ARG A 94 19.53 12.81 -13.23
CA ARG A 94 18.60 13.39 -14.19
C ARG A 94 17.26 13.73 -13.55
N GLU A 95 16.62 14.76 -14.08
CA GLU A 95 15.30 15.23 -13.65
C GLU A 95 14.26 14.12 -13.84
N GLY A 96 13.34 13.99 -12.87
CA GLY A 96 12.29 12.96 -12.90
C GLY A 96 12.76 11.52 -12.60
N ASN A 97 14.06 11.27 -12.44
CA ASN A 97 14.57 9.94 -12.13
C ASN A 97 14.62 9.69 -10.61
N TYR A 98 14.18 8.51 -10.20
CA TYR A 98 14.20 8.07 -8.80
C TYR A 98 15.62 7.84 -8.28
N LEU A 99 15.92 8.45 -7.13
CA LEU A 99 17.22 8.37 -6.44
C LEU A 99 17.04 8.14 -4.93
N THR A 100 18.07 7.66 -4.26
CA THR A 100 18.23 7.80 -2.81
C THR A 100 19.09 9.03 -2.50
N VAL A 101 18.78 9.69 -1.39
CA VAL A 101 19.60 10.76 -0.79
C VAL A 101 20.21 10.20 0.49
N SER A 102 21.52 10.35 0.68
CA SER A 102 22.22 9.91 1.89
C SER A 102 23.26 10.94 2.30
N PHE A 103 23.44 11.20 3.60
CA PHE A 103 24.65 11.91 4.03
C PHE A 103 25.89 11.00 3.92
N ASP A 104 27.08 11.56 4.12
CA ASP A 104 28.37 10.87 3.97
C ASP A 104 28.74 9.90 5.12
N LYS A 105 27.80 9.49 5.98
CA LYS A 105 28.10 8.74 7.22
C LYS A 105 27.18 7.53 7.46
N ASP A 106 27.61 6.65 8.35
CA ASP A 106 26.99 5.35 8.69
C ASP A 106 25.46 5.42 8.85
N SER A 107 24.73 4.69 8.01
CA SER A 107 23.26 4.55 8.05
C SER A 107 22.47 5.87 7.89
N THR A 108 22.97 6.81 7.09
CA THR A 108 22.35 8.14 6.88
C THR A 108 21.55 8.31 5.58
N THR A 109 21.17 7.22 4.91
CA THR A 109 20.13 7.27 3.85
C THR A 109 18.84 7.86 4.43
N TRP A 110 18.25 8.81 3.70
CA TRP A 110 17.02 9.50 4.08
C TRP A 110 15.80 8.57 3.92
N MET A 111 14.84 8.72 4.81
CA MET A 111 13.52 8.11 4.75
C MET A 111 12.48 9.09 5.26
N VAL A 112 11.21 8.83 4.95
CA VAL A 112 10.09 9.50 5.59
C VAL A 112 9.54 8.60 6.70
N ALA A 113 9.26 9.19 7.87
CA ALA A 113 8.74 8.47 9.03
C ALA A 113 7.68 9.30 9.76
N PHE A 114 6.69 8.63 10.36
CA PHE A 114 5.71 9.27 11.23
C PHE A 114 6.32 9.64 12.58
N ASN A 115 6.30 10.92 12.93
CA ASN A 115 6.74 11.44 14.23
C ASN A 115 5.55 11.56 15.19
N GLN A 116 5.47 10.65 16.16
CA GLN A 116 4.40 10.61 17.16
C GLN A 116 4.30 11.88 18.03
N ALA A 117 5.39 12.65 18.17
CA ALA A 117 5.38 13.86 18.98
C ALA A 117 4.78 15.09 18.26
N THR A 118 4.87 15.14 16.93
CA THR A 118 4.27 16.20 16.10
C THR A 118 2.96 15.77 15.44
N GLY A 119 2.63 14.47 15.46
CA GLY A 119 1.44 13.91 14.82
C GLY A 119 1.52 13.89 13.29
N GLY A 120 2.71 14.00 12.71
CA GLY A 120 2.91 14.13 11.26
C GLY A 120 4.19 13.47 10.76
N TYR A 121 4.30 13.35 9.44
CA TYR A 121 5.45 12.74 8.77
C TYR A 121 6.62 13.73 8.65
N VAL A 122 7.84 13.23 8.82
CA VAL A 122 9.09 14.01 8.73
C VAL A 122 10.16 13.23 7.97
N VAL A 123 11.11 13.93 7.34
CA VAL A 123 12.30 13.31 6.76
C VAL A 123 13.32 13.03 7.87
N THR A 124 13.82 11.81 7.92
CA THR A 124 14.76 11.30 8.93
C THR A 124 15.84 10.44 8.28
N THR A 125 16.97 10.31 8.96
CA THR A 125 18.03 9.33 8.65
C THR A 125 17.69 7.94 9.19
N GLY A 126 18.39 6.92 8.68
CA GLY A 126 18.19 5.51 9.04
C GLY A 126 17.37 4.71 8.03
N GLY A 127 17.14 5.25 6.83
CA GLY A 127 16.43 4.57 5.75
C GLY A 127 17.17 3.34 5.23
N VAL A 128 16.40 2.35 4.76
CA VAL A 128 16.92 1.25 3.95
C VAL A 128 16.78 1.65 2.48
N ASP A 129 17.84 1.42 1.70
CA ASP A 129 17.89 1.77 0.29
C ASP A 129 16.73 1.16 -0.51
N ARG A 130 16.28 1.86 -1.56
CA ARG A 130 15.16 1.53 -2.46
C ARG A 130 13.75 1.64 -1.90
N LEU A 131 13.52 1.41 -0.60
CA LEU A 131 12.17 1.61 0.00
C LEU A 131 11.79 3.09 0.04
N ASN A 132 12.78 3.94 0.27
CA ASN A 132 12.63 5.39 0.29
C ASN A 132 13.27 5.95 -0.96
N GLN A 133 12.46 6.55 -1.83
CA GLN A 133 12.94 7.16 -3.06
C GLN A 133 12.59 8.64 -3.03
N PHE A 134 13.46 9.44 -3.63
CA PHE A 134 13.25 10.84 -3.87
C PHE A 134 13.40 11.11 -5.36
N MET A 135 12.86 12.25 -5.79
CA MET A 135 12.94 12.70 -7.17
C MET A 135 13.27 14.18 -7.15
N ILE A 136 14.20 14.59 -8.02
CA ILE A 136 14.47 16.01 -8.28
C ILE A 136 13.82 16.35 -9.61
N THR A 137 13.01 17.41 -9.62
CA THR A 137 12.41 17.98 -10.84
C THR A 137 12.64 19.48 -10.86
N LYS A 138 12.57 20.09 -12.04
CA LYS A 138 12.47 21.55 -12.14
C LYS A 138 11.21 22.06 -11.44
N SER A 139 11.27 23.25 -10.85
CA SER A 139 10.08 23.96 -10.36
C SER A 139 9.28 24.54 -11.54
N GLU A 140 7.96 24.37 -11.52
CA GLU A 140 7.07 24.91 -12.58
C GLU A 140 6.93 26.44 -12.51
N ASP A 141 6.98 27.01 -11.29
CA ASP A 141 6.89 28.46 -11.06
C ASP A 141 8.25 29.19 -11.24
N HIS A 142 9.36 28.46 -11.25
CA HIS A 142 10.71 29.03 -11.13
C HIS A 142 11.76 28.32 -12.00
N ASP A 143 12.05 28.91 -13.17
CA ASP A 143 12.93 28.37 -14.22
C ASP A 143 14.41 28.14 -13.82
N ASP A 144 14.87 28.63 -12.67
CA ASP A 144 16.24 28.45 -12.16
C ASP A 144 16.32 27.60 -10.88
N LEU A 145 15.19 27.00 -10.45
CA LEU A 145 15.07 26.29 -9.18
C LEU A 145 14.69 24.81 -9.38
N TYR A 146 15.29 23.96 -8.56
CA TYR A 146 14.89 22.55 -8.42
C TYR A 146 13.97 22.36 -7.21
N GLN A 147 13.06 21.40 -7.29
CA GLN A 147 12.22 20.97 -6.17
C GLN A 147 12.48 19.49 -5.85
N LEU A 148 12.47 19.15 -4.56
CA LEU A 148 12.65 17.78 -4.08
C LEU A 148 11.29 17.16 -3.76
N SER A 149 11.01 15.99 -4.32
CA SER A 149 9.83 15.18 -3.99
C SER A 149 10.24 13.89 -3.28
N PHE A 150 9.42 13.44 -2.33
CA PHE A 150 9.47 12.09 -1.79
C PHE A 150 8.50 11.20 -2.57
N CYS A 151 8.97 10.03 -2.99
CA CYS A 151 8.21 9.05 -3.76
C CYS A 151 8.27 7.70 -3.03
N PRO A 152 7.25 7.35 -2.23
CA PRO A 152 7.21 6.05 -1.58
C PRO A 152 7.01 4.95 -2.62
N MET A 153 7.67 3.79 -2.44
CA MET A 153 7.30 2.60 -3.20
C MET A 153 5.93 2.09 -2.76
N GLY A 154 5.06 1.83 -3.73
CA GLY A 154 3.79 1.17 -3.47
C GLY A 154 3.98 -0.26 -2.98
N GLU A 155 3.23 -0.61 -1.93
CA GLU A 155 2.90 -2.01 -1.68
C GLU A 155 2.08 -2.59 -2.85
N PRO A 156 2.02 -3.92 -3.01
CA PRO A 156 1.15 -4.55 -3.99
C PRO A 156 -0.29 -4.04 -3.85
N PHE A 157 -0.91 -3.71 -4.99
CA PHE A 157 -2.29 -3.18 -5.08
C PHE A 157 -2.47 -1.73 -4.55
N CYS A 158 -1.37 -1.01 -4.30
CA CYS A 158 -1.34 0.42 -4.01
C CYS A 158 -0.71 1.24 -5.15
N THR A 159 -1.27 2.42 -5.40
CA THR A 159 -0.70 3.45 -6.29
C THR A 159 -0.26 4.63 -5.43
N CYS A 160 1.06 4.86 -5.34
CA CYS A 160 1.60 6.00 -4.61
C CYS A 160 1.87 7.18 -5.54
N SER A 161 1.68 8.39 -5.03
CA SER A 161 2.09 9.62 -5.71
C SER A 161 3.36 10.18 -5.08
N CYS A 162 4.22 10.77 -5.91
CA CYS A 162 5.30 11.62 -5.39
C CYS A 162 4.70 12.87 -4.75
N VAL A 163 5.24 13.29 -3.61
CA VAL A 163 4.79 14.46 -2.85
C VAL A 163 5.96 15.40 -2.59
N LEU A 164 5.71 16.71 -2.68
CA LEU A 164 6.73 17.72 -2.46
C LEU A 164 7.26 17.66 -1.03
N VAL A 165 8.59 17.74 -0.89
CA VAL A 165 9.27 17.91 0.39
C VAL A 165 9.41 19.41 0.62
N GLY A 166 8.69 19.92 1.62
CA GLY A 166 8.81 21.27 2.13
C GLY A 166 9.53 21.31 3.48
N VAL A 167 9.38 22.42 4.20
CA VAL A 167 10.01 22.64 5.52
C VAL A 167 8.99 23.19 6.50
N ASN A 168 8.94 22.63 7.71
CA ASN A 168 8.02 23.06 8.76
C ASN A 168 8.59 24.21 9.63
N GLY A 169 7.77 24.76 10.53
CA GLY A 169 8.18 25.87 11.42
C GLY A 169 9.37 25.54 12.33
N ASP A 170 9.60 24.26 12.64
CA ASP A 170 10.75 23.76 13.41
C ASP A 170 11.98 23.46 12.52
N LYS A 171 11.94 23.88 11.24
CA LYS A 171 12.96 23.66 10.21
C LYS A 171 13.23 22.20 9.81
N ASN A 172 12.35 21.26 10.17
CA ASN A 172 12.42 19.88 9.69
C ASN A 172 11.93 19.81 8.24
N LEU A 173 12.58 18.99 7.41
CA LEU A 173 12.06 18.64 6.10
C LEU A 173 10.84 17.71 6.28
N VAL A 174 9.75 18.00 5.56
CA VAL A 174 8.47 17.29 5.69
C VAL A 174 7.80 17.09 4.32
N PRO A 175 7.17 15.94 4.04
CA PRO A 175 6.34 15.76 2.85
C PRO A 175 5.00 16.52 2.98
N ASN A 176 4.35 16.81 1.85
CA ASN A 176 3.06 17.53 1.79
C ASN A 176 3.11 18.93 2.44
N ALA A 177 4.17 19.69 2.16
CA ALA A 177 4.30 21.10 2.52
C ALA A 177 4.81 21.93 1.33
N ASP A 178 4.78 23.26 1.45
CA ASP A 178 5.25 24.20 0.41
C ASP A 178 6.69 23.85 -0.02
N PRO A 179 6.97 23.75 -1.34
CA PRO A 179 8.16 23.07 -1.85
C PRO A 179 9.47 23.68 -1.37
N LEU A 180 10.42 22.82 -1.00
CA LEU A 180 11.81 23.20 -0.77
C LEU A 180 12.49 23.49 -2.11
N LEU A 181 12.44 24.76 -2.51
CA LEU A 181 13.10 25.28 -3.70
C LEU A 181 14.61 25.35 -3.49
N ILE A 182 15.38 24.80 -4.43
CA ILE A 182 16.85 24.69 -4.40
C ILE A 182 17.43 25.64 -5.44
N THR A 183 18.32 26.54 -5.02
CA THR A 183 18.71 27.75 -5.76
C THR A 183 19.95 27.66 -6.65
N LYS A 184 19.89 28.33 -7.81
CA LYS A 184 21.05 28.96 -8.48
C LYS A 184 21.23 30.46 -8.19
N PHE A 185 20.15 31.19 -7.84
CA PHE A 185 20.09 32.65 -7.57
C PHE A 185 20.42 33.56 -8.78
N LEU A 186 19.80 34.74 -9.02
CA LEU A 186 18.78 35.58 -8.35
C LEU A 186 17.94 36.24 -9.48
N ALA A 187 16.67 36.64 -9.39
CA ALA A 187 15.73 36.81 -8.25
C ALA A 187 14.28 36.44 -8.75
N LEU A 188 13.11 37.00 -8.39
CA LEU A 188 12.68 38.17 -7.61
C LEU A 188 11.25 37.93 -7.05
N SER A 189 10.83 38.68 -6.01
CA SER A 189 9.52 38.53 -5.36
C SER A 189 8.42 39.45 -5.90
N PHE A 190 7.19 38.94 -6.06
CA PHE A 190 5.93 39.57 -5.63
C PHE A 190 4.70 38.71 -5.99
N LEU A 191 3.97 38.17 -5.00
CA LEU A 191 2.49 38.19 -4.94
C LEU A 191 1.93 37.68 -3.61
N LEU A 192 0.69 38.06 -3.31
CA LEU A 192 -0.12 37.60 -2.18
C LEU A 192 -1.29 36.78 -2.71
N PHE A 193 -1.56 35.63 -2.11
CA PHE A 193 -2.84 34.92 -2.28
C PHE A 193 -3.49 34.63 -0.93
N ALA A 194 -4.75 35.05 -0.79
CA ALA A 194 -5.60 34.73 0.35
C ALA A 194 -6.68 33.75 -0.13
N PHE A 195 -6.65 32.52 0.36
CA PHE A 195 -7.68 31.53 0.06
C PHE A 195 -8.78 31.53 1.12
N THR A 196 -10.02 31.68 0.66
CA THR A 196 -11.23 31.61 1.50
C THR A 196 -11.57 30.16 1.83
N ALA A 197 -11.71 29.83 3.11
CA ALA A 197 -12.17 28.51 3.53
C ALA A 197 -13.60 28.24 3.04
N THR A 198 -13.76 27.26 2.15
CA THR A 198 -15.06 26.72 1.75
C THR A 198 -15.52 25.66 2.76
N SER A 199 -16.82 25.67 3.07
CA SER A 199 -17.41 24.76 4.06
C SER A 199 -17.46 23.32 3.57
N PHE A 200 -16.99 22.37 4.39
CA PHE A 200 -17.27 20.95 4.19
C PHE A 200 -18.79 20.69 4.20
N PRO A 201 -19.34 19.93 3.23
CA PRO A 201 -20.71 19.43 3.33
C PRO A 201 -20.82 18.40 4.47
N GLN A 202 -21.95 18.38 5.17
CA GLN A 202 -22.20 17.39 6.22
C GLN A 202 -22.25 15.98 5.63
N ALA A 203 -21.64 15.02 6.33
CA ALA A 203 -21.72 13.62 5.96
C ALA A 203 -23.17 13.12 5.97
N VAL A 204 -23.59 12.50 4.87
CA VAL A 204 -24.83 11.71 4.83
C VAL A 204 -24.59 10.46 5.67
N GLN A 205 -25.50 10.14 6.61
CA GLN A 205 -25.47 8.84 7.27
C GLN A 205 -25.76 7.77 6.22
N ALA A 206 -24.76 6.95 5.90
CA ALA A 206 -24.98 5.67 5.27
C ALA A 206 -25.81 4.78 6.20
N ALA A 207 -26.61 3.87 5.64
CA ALA A 207 -27.21 2.81 6.43
C ALA A 207 -26.12 1.87 6.96
N ASP A 208 -26.33 1.31 8.16
CA ASP A 208 -25.40 0.33 8.73
C ASP A 208 -25.28 -0.89 7.80
N PRO A 209 -24.06 -1.39 7.51
CA PRO A 209 -23.90 -2.53 6.60
C PRO A 209 -24.58 -3.80 7.11
N GLU A 210 -25.09 -4.60 6.17
CA GLU A 210 -25.73 -5.89 6.47
C GLU A 210 -24.76 -6.83 7.20
N ALA A 211 -25.33 -7.68 8.06
CA ALA A 211 -24.57 -8.73 8.73
C ALA A 211 -24.16 -9.83 7.74
N VAL A 212 -22.94 -10.36 7.89
CA VAL A 212 -22.53 -11.60 7.25
C VAL A 212 -23.27 -12.75 7.92
N ILE A 213 -23.90 -13.61 7.13
CA ILE A 213 -24.77 -14.70 7.61
C ILE A 213 -24.14 -16.07 7.33
N ASP A 214 -24.25 -17.00 8.28
CA ASP A 214 -23.78 -18.37 8.20
C ASP A 214 -24.72 -19.30 7.39
N VAL A 215 -24.29 -20.54 7.13
CA VAL A 215 -25.09 -21.55 6.40
C VAL A 215 -26.39 -21.98 7.09
N PHE A 216 -26.65 -21.51 8.32
CA PHE A 216 -27.86 -21.80 9.10
C PHE A 216 -28.78 -20.57 9.25
N GLY A 217 -28.38 -19.40 8.76
CA GLY A 217 -29.15 -18.15 8.85
C GLY A 217 -28.82 -17.28 10.08
N ASN A 218 -27.75 -17.58 10.82
CA ASN A 218 -27.31 -16.78 11.97
C ASN A 218 -26.23 -15.77 11.57
N GLU A 219 -26.09 -14.69 12.33
CA GLU A 219 -25.01 -13.72 12.14
C GLU A 219 -23.63 -14.34 12.46
N VAL A 220 -22.64 -14.05 11.61
CA VAL A 220 -21.24 -14.42 11.83
C VAL A 220 -20.65 -13.45 12.86
N THR A 221 -20.01 -13.97 13.92
CA THR A 221 -19.49 -13.15 15.03
C THR A 221 -17.97 -13.22 15.18
N ALA A 222 -17.39 -12.12 15.67
CA ALA A 222 -15.99 -12.02 16.05
C ALA A 222 -15.62 -13.05 17.13
N ASP A 223 -14.35 -13.44 17.15
CA ASP A 223 -13.74 -14.47 18.04
C ASP A 223 -14.44 -15.85 18.04
N THR A 224 -15.45 -16.02 17.19
CA THR A 224 -16.24 -17.25 17.04
C THR A 224 -15.68 -18.06 15.88
N ARG A 225 -15.73 -19.38 16.00
CA ARG A 225 -14.97 -20.31 15.15
C ARG A 225 -15.83 -20.77 13.96
N TYR A 226 -15.35 -20.56 12.74
CA TYR A 226 -16.02 -20.97 11.51
C TYR A 226 -15.07 -21.70 10.56
N PHE A 227 -15.60 -22.58 9.72
CA PHE A 227 -14.93 -23.07 8.53
C PHE A 227 -15.37 -22.23 7.33
N ILE A 228 -14.42 -21.69 6.57
CA ILE A 228 -14.71 -21.12 5.24
C ILE A 228 -14.83 -22.29 4.27
N ARG A 229 -15.99 -22.38 3.62
CA ARG A 229 -16.33 -23.44 2.67
C ARG A 229 -16.49 -22.84 1.28
N ALA A 230 -15.64 -23.27 0.36
CA ALA A 230 -15.63 -22.80 -1.02
C ALA A 230 -16.63 -23.59 -1.87
N THR A 231 -17.38 -22.89 -2.71
CA THR A 231 -18.38 -23.46 -3.63
C THR A 231 -17.96 -23.20 -5.08
N SER A 232 -18.05 -24.23 -5.93
CA SER A 232 -17.93 -24.09 -7.37
C SER A 232 -19.31 -23.98 -8.01
N ASP A 233 -19.52 -22.92 -8.78
CA ASP A 233 -20.79 -22.67 -9.48
C ASP A 233 -21.10 -23.73 -10.55
N GLU A 234 -20.05 -24.40 -11.06
CA GLU A 234 -20.15 -25.32 -12.21
C GLU A 234 -20.62 -26.75 -11.86
N ASP A 235 -20.26 -27.29 -10.68
CA ASP A 235 -20.31 -28.75 -10.44
C ASP A 235 -21.01 -29.20 -9.13
N ASN A 236 -21.17 -28.33 -8.12
CA ASN A 236 -21.92 -28.59 -6.86
C ASN A 236 -21.56 -29.87 -6.04
N THR A 237 -20.52 -30.61 -6.41
CA THR A 237 -20.22 -31.96 -5.91
C THR A 237 -18.87 -32.10 -5.21
N THR A 238 -17.97 -31.13 -5.39
CA THR A 238 -16.59 -31.12 -4.87
C THR A 238 -16.34 -29.94 -3.95
N THR A 239 -17.14 -29.84 -2.88
CA THR A 239 -17.00 -28.80 -1.86
C THR A 239 -15.62 -28.84 -1.21
N LEU A 240 -14.88 -27.73 -1.27
CA LEU A 240 -13.58 -27.57 -0.63
C LEU A 240 -13.69 -26.67 0.61
N ALA A 241 -12.75 -26.82 1.53
CA ALA A 241 -12.61 -25.96 2.69
C ALA A 241 -11.27 -25.23 2.67
N VAL A 242 -11.20 -24.10 3.38
CA VAL A 242 -9.93 -23.44 3.67
C VAL A 242 -9.14 -24.24 4.71
N SER A 243 -7.84 -24.36 4.45
CA SER A 243 -6.84 -25.08 5.25
C SER A 243 -5.46 -24.45 5.01
N ALA A 244 -4.38 -25.13 5.41
CA ALA A 244 -3.01 -24.68 5.20
C ALA A 244 -2.10 -25.82 4.69
N THR A 245 -1.04 -25.47 3.95
CA THR A 245 -0.07 -26.44 3.38
C THR A 245 0.70 -27.30 4.39
N SER A 246 0.64 -26.98 5.69
CA SER A 246 1.46 -27.62 6.73
C SER A 246 0.66 -27.80 8.03
N ARG A 247 0.90 -28.91 8.74
CA ARG A 247 0.34 -29.15 10.09
C ARG A 247 0.88 -28.18 11.15
N ILE A 248 2.09 -27.65 10.94
CA ILE A 248 2.63 -26.52 11.71
C ILE A 248 2.33 -25.29 10.86
N ILE A 249 1.21 -24.61 11.17
CA ILE A 249 0.59 -23.61 10.30
C ILE A 249 1.29 -22.24 10.30
N CYS A 250 2.60 -22.17 10.54
CA CYS A 250 3.33 -20.91 10.72
C CYS A 250 4.07 -20.52 9.44
N ASN A 251 3.89 -19.29 8.95
CA ASN A 251 4.34 -18.85 7.62
C ASN A 251 3.94 -19.81 6.48
N SER A 252 2.81 -20.51 6.67
CA SER A 252 2.27 -21.53 5.77
C SER A 252 1.33 -20.89 4.75
N ASP A 253 1.27 -21.47 3.56
CA ASP A 253 0.37 -20.99 2.51
C ASP A 253 -1.07 -21.43 2.83
N VAL A 254 -2.01 -20.51 2.73
CA VAL A 254 -3.45 -20.77 2.89
C VAL A 254 -3.96 -21.46 1.63
N THR A 255 -4.67 -22.57 1.80
CA THR A 255 -5.07 -23.47 0.71
C THR A 255 -6.55 -23.83 0.74
N LEU A 256 -7.06 -24.24 -0.42
CA LEU A 256 -8.25 -25.07 -0.52
C LEU A 256 -7.85 -26.54 -0.40
N SER A 257 -8.64 -27.30 0.33
CA SER A 257 -8.39 -28.72 0.62
C SER A 257 -9.73 -29.45 0.83
N PRO A 258 -9.76 -30.80 0.82
CA PRO A 258 -11.00 -31.53 1.10
C PRO A 258 -11.60 -31.17 2.46
N MET A 259 -12.92 -31.30 2.62
CA MET A 259 -13.63 -30.98 3.87
C MET A 259 -13.13 -31.77 5.11
N SER A 260 -12.38 -32.86 4.94
CA SER A 260 -11.70 -33.59 6.02
C SER A 260 -10.55 -32.82 6.67
N ASP A 261 -9.95 -31.90 5.90
CA ASP A 261 -8.69 -31.22 6.24
C ASP A 261 -8.94 -29.75 6.61
N LYS A 262 -10.21 -29.37 6.78
CA LYS A 262 -10.66 -28.00 7.08
C LYS A 262 -10.08 -27.51 8.41
N LEU A 263 -9.63 -26.26 8.43
CA LEU A 263 -9.16 -25.59 9.65
C LEU A 263 -10.17 -24.54 10.10
N PRO A 264 -10.48 -24.45 11.41
CA PRO A 264 -11.33 -23.38 11.91
C PRO A 264 -10.58 -22.06 11.85
N ILE A 265 -11.31 -20.99 11.55
CA ILE A 265 -10.85 -19.61 11.61
C ILE A 265 -11.67 -18.79 12.59
N THR A 266 -11.10 -17.68 13.06
CA THR A 266 -11.78 -16.60 13.75
C THR A 266 -11.58 -15.29 13.00
N PHE A 267 -12.53 -14.37 13.20
CA PHE A 267 -12.48 -13.00 12.70
C PHE A 267 -12.26 -12.04 13.87
N SER A 268 -11.44 -11.01 13.69
CA SER A 268 -11.42 -9.84 14.57
C SER A 268 -11.56 -8.56 13.75
N GLN A 269 -12.33 -7.59 14.24
CA GLN A 269 -12.49 -6.30 13.58
C GLN A 269 -11.23 -5.44 13.79
N VAL A 270 -10.74 -4.81 12.72
CA VAL A 270 -9.51 -3.97 12.75
C VAL A 270 -9.74 -2.66 13.52
N VAL A 271 -10.99 -2.18 13.52
CA VAL A 271 -11.46 -1.07 14.34
C VAL A 271 -12.20 -1.65 15.54
N GLU A 272 -11.93 -1.12 16.73
CA GLU A 272 -12.58 -1.56 17.97
C GLU A 272 -14.07 -1.20 17.95
N SER A 273 -14.92 -2.23 18.17
CA SER A 273 -16.37 -2.14 18.15
C SER A 273 -16.96 -2.83 19.38
N ASN A 274 -18.12 -2.34 19.85
CA ASN A 274 -18.92 -3.02 20.87
C ASN A 274 -19.88 -4.06 20.26
N ASP A 275 -20.04 -4.07 18.94
CA ASP A 275 -20.84 -5.05 18.20
C ASP A 275 -19.92 -6.17 17.70
N SER A 276 -20.14 -7.40 18.17
CA SER A 276 -19.39 -8.58 17.73
C SER A 276 -19.85 -9.11 16.37
N VAL A 277 -20.98 -8.66 15.82
CA VAL A 277 -21.44 -9.07 14.49
C VAL A 277 -20.47 -8.61 13.42
N ILE A 278 -20.04 -9.55 12.57
CA ILE A 278 -19.25 -9.27 11.39
C ILE A 278 -20.17 -8.73 10.30
N ARG A 279 -19.96 -7.46 9.93
CA ARG A 279 -20.75 -6.74 8.91
C ARG A 279 -20.00 -6.66 7.59
N GLU A 280 -20.74 -6.59 6.50
CA GLU A 280 -20.15 -6.51 5.16
C GLU A 280 -19.35 -5.23 4.94
N GLY A 281 -18.24 -5.35 4.23
CA GLY A 281 -17.32 -4.24 3.96
C GLY A 281 -16.49 -3.76 5.15
N THR A 282 -16.71 -4.27 6.37
CA THR A 282 -15.86 -4.03 7.55
C THR A 282 -14.47 -4.65 7.35
N TYR A 283 -13.44 -3.95 7.83
CA TYR A 283 -12.06 -4.41 7.80
C TYR A 283 -11.79 -5.42 8.93
N LEU A 284 -11.31 -6.60 8.57
CA LEU A 284 -11.10 -7.74 9.47
C LEU A 284 -9.64 -8.24 9.40
N ASN A 285 -9.11 -8.70 10.53
CA ASN A 285 -8.04 -9.69 10.51
C ASN A 285 -8.68 -11.09 10.45
N LEU A 286 -8.08 -12.02 9.70
CA LEU A 286 -8.44 -13.44 9.69
C LEU A 286 -7.34 -14.25 10.35
N ASN A 287 -7.70 -15.13 11.28
CA ASN A 287 -6.79 -16.03 11.98
C ASN A 287 -7.26 -17.47 11.84
N PHE A 288 -6.35 -18.44 11.68
CA PHE A 288 -6.68 -19.83 12.03
C PHE A 288 -6.72 -19.99 13.56
N ASP A 289 -7.76 -20.65 14.09
CA ASP A 289 -7.78 -21.08 15.48
C ASP A 289 -6.97 -22.37 15.64
N ALA A 290 -5.67 -22.20 15.90
CA ALA A 290 -4.79 -23.30 16.29
C ALA A 290 -3.70 -22.82 17.25
N ALA A 291 -3.42 -23.61 18.28
CA ALA A 291 -2.46 -23.27 19.35
C ALA A 291 -0.97 -23.27 18.91
N THR A 292 -0.67 -23.41 17.61
CA THR A 292 0.57 -24.03 17.11
C THR A 292 1.61 -23.09 16.49
N CYS A 293 1.63 -21.79 16.81
CA CYS A 293 2.72 -20.88 16.39
C CYS A 293 3.43 -20.05 17.49
N ARG A 294 2.89 -20.00 18.72
CA ARG A 294 3.40 -19.10 19.77
C ARG A 294 4.89 -19.29 20.12
N MET A 295 5.40 -20.52 20.05
CA MET A 295 6.82 -20.83 20.34
C MET A 295 7.79 -20.30 19.27
N ALA A 296 7.31 -19.99 18.07
CA ALA A 296 8.12 -19.41 16.99
C ALA A 296 8.09 -17.87 16.96
N GLY A 297 7.30 -17.23 17.82
CA GLY A 297 7.04 -15.78 17.76
C GLY A 297 6.16 -15.35 16.58
N VAL A 298 5.48 -16.30 15.92
CA VAL A 298 4.66 -16.08 14.71
C VAL A 298 3.17 -16.23 15.07
N THR A 299 2.30 -15.48 14.40
CA THR A 299 0.85 -15.55 14.55
C THR A 299 0.22 -16.61 13.63
N THR A 300 -1.05 -16.94 13.86
CA THR A 300 -1.89 -17.69 12.90
C THR A 300 -2.68 -16.76 11.97
N MET A 301 -2.41 -15.45 12.03
CA MET A 301 -3.09 -14.41 11.27
C MET A 301 -2.67 -14.45 9.81
N TRP A 302 -3.59 -14.19 8.90
CA TRP A 302 -3.33 -14.16 7.47
C TRP A 302 -2.59 -12.89 7.07
N LYS A 303 -1.81 -12.97 5.99
CA LYS A 303 -1.10 -11.88 5.31
C LYS A 303 -1.00 -12.18 3.83
N ILE A 304 -0.52 -11.21 3.05
CA ILE A 304 -0.04 -11.45 1.70
C ILE A 304 1.49 -11.57 1.72
N GLU A 305 2.02 -12.55 0.99
CA GLU A 305 3.47 -12.78 0.89
C GLU A 305 3.87 -13.18 -0.53
N LEU A 306 5.02 -12.70 -1.01
CA LEU A 306 5.57 -13.10 -2.30
C LEU A 306 6.08 -14.54 -2.23
N ARG A 307 5.62 -15.41 -3.14
CA ARG A 307 6.14 -16.77 -3.30
C ARG A 307 6.90 -16.90 -4.62
N PRO A 308 8.24 -16.85 -4.61
CA PRO A 308 9.06 -16.96 -5.84
C PRO A 308 8.80 -18.26 -6.63
N THR A 309 8.44 -19.34 -5.94
CA THR A 309 8.06 -20.64 -6.54
C THR A 309 6.80 -20.56 -7.41
N MET A 310 5.91 -19.59 -7.17
CA MET A 310 4.71 -19.33 -7.98
C MET A 310 4.83 -18.08 -8.86
N ARG A 311 5.91 -17.31 -8.72
CA ARG A 311 6.10 -15.98 -9.36
C ARG A 311 4.96 -14.99 -9.06
N GLY A 312 4.36 -15.08 -7.88
CA GLY A 312 3.21 -14.26 -7.50
C GLY A 312 2.98 -14.20 -5.99
N PHE A 313 2.01 -13.38 -5.61
CA PHE A 313 1.58 -13.22 -4.22
C PHE A 313 0.60 -14.33 -3.81
N VAL A 314 0.69 -14.75 -2.55
CA VAL A 314 -0.13 -15.82 -1.97
C VAL A 314 -0.60 -15.36 -0.59
N VAL A 315 -1.79 -15.80 -0.17
CA VAL A 315 -2.24 -15.62 1.22
C VAL A 315 -1.48 -16.61 2.10
N THR A 316 -0.77 -16.12 3.11
CA THR A 316 0.04 -16.95 4.03
C THR A 316 -0.25 -16.58 5.48
N THR A 317 0.17 -17.41 6.43
CA THR A 317 0.03 -17.12 7.87
C THR A 317 1.22 -16.35 8.44
N GLY A 318 1.11 -15.84 9.66
CA GLY A 318 2.15 -15.04 10.30
C GLY A 318 2.06 -13.56 9.93
N GLY A 319 0.84 -13.05 9.77
CA GLY A 319 0.54 -11.62 9.68
C GLY A 319 0.63 -10.89 11.03
N VAL A 320 0.45 -9.58 10.98
CA VAL A 320 0.47 -8.67 12.13
C VAL A 320 -0.87 -7.91 12.19
N ASP A 321 -1.38 -7.73 13.40
CA ASP A 321 -2.68 -7.07 13.65
C ASP A 321 -2.76 -5.69 12.99
N ARG A 322 -3.94 -5.38 12.45
CA ARG A 322 -4.29 -4.17 11.70
C ARG A 322 -3.54 -3.97 10.38
N LEU A 323 -2.36 -4.58 10.19
CA LEU A 323 -1.56 -4.48 8.96
C LEU A 323 -2.06 -5.39 7.81
N ASN A 324 -2.90 -6.39 8.09
CA ASN A 324 -3.29 -7.42 7.12
C ASN A 324 -4.81 -7.51 7.03
N GLN A 325 -5.40 -6.52 6.38
CA GLN A 325 -6.84 -6.30 6.41
C GLN A 325 -7.54 -7.05 5.27
N PHE A 326 -8.68 -7.65 5.58
CA PHE A 326 -9.57 -8.30 4.63
C PHE A 326 -10.99 -7.75 4.78
N LYS A 327 -11.82 -7.95 3.75
CA LYS A 327 -13.26 -7.68 3.78
C LYS A 327 -14.04 -8.91 3.33
N ILE A 328 -15.25 -9.03 3.85
CA ILE A 328 -16.29 -9.93 3.36
C ILE A 328 -17.36 -9.06 2.68
N THR A 329 -17.83 -9.47 1.50
CA THR A 329 -19.01 -8.91 0.82
C THR A 329 -19.81 -10.04 0.18
N LYS A 330 -21.08 -9.80 -0.18
CA LYS A 330 -21.84 -10.69 -1.08
C LYS A 330 -21.03 -11.04 -2.34
N TYR A 331 -21.32 -12.22 -2.90
CA TYR A 331 -20.88 -12.65 -4.22
C TYR A 331 -22.11 -12.95 -5.09
N GLY A 332 -22.13 -12.42 -6.32
CA GLY A 332 -23.26 -12.60 -7.24
C GLY A 332 -24.51 -11.81 -6.85
N VAL A 333 -25.68 -12.32 -7.26
CA VAL A 333 -27.01 -11.72 -6.99
C VAL A 333 -27.76 -12.50 -5.90
N ASP A 334 -27.36 -13.75 -5.64
CA ASP A 334 -27.96 -14.59 -4.62
C ASP A 334 -27.29 -14.34 -3.26
N ASN A 335 -28.03 -13.72 -2.34
CA ASN A 335 -27.55 -13.21 -1.03
C ASN A 335 -26.98 -14.26 -0.05
N SER A 336 -26.84 -15.52 -0.46
CA SER A 336 -26.30 -16.64 0.32
C SER A 336 -24.80 -16.86 0.13
N LEU A 337 -24.18 -16.32 -0.91
CA LEU A 337 -22.74 -16.44 -1.19
C LEU A 337 -21.99 -15.16 -0.84
N TYR A 338 -20.73 -15.32 -0.41
CA TYR A 338 -19.81 -14.24 -0.11
C TYR A 338 -18.51 -14.40 -0.89
N GLN A 339 -17.73 -13.33 -0.95
CA GLN A 339 -16.33 -13.34 -1.40
C GLN A 339 -15.44 -12.71 -0.32
N LEU A 340 -14.16 -13.09 -0.33
CA LEU A 340 -13.12 -12.39 0.42
C LEU A 340 -12.36 -11.44 -0.50
N SER A 341 -12.00 -10.27 0.04
CA SER A 341 -11.05 -9.34 -0.59
C SER A 341 -9.94 -9.00 0.38
N TYR A 342 -8.70 -8.91 -0.10
CA TYR A 342 -7.57 -8.34 0.63
C TYR A 342 -7.54 -6.82 0.41
N CYS A 343 -7.29 -6.06 1.47
CA CYS A 343 -7.15 -4.61 1.44
C CYS A 343 -5.79 -4.24 2.07
N PRO A 344 -4.83 -3.71 1.30
CA PRO A 344 -3.62 -3.12 1.88
C PRO A 344 -3.95 -1.90 2.74
N ILE A 345 -3.06 -1.50 3.65
CA ILE A 345 -3.15 -0.20 4.29
C ILE A 345 -2.78 0.89 3.28
N SER A 346 -3.67 1.86 3.08
CA SER A 346 -3.32 3.16 2.50
C SER A 346 -2.52 3.99 3.50
N ASP A 347 -1.22 4.14 3.27
CA ASP A 347 -0.45 5.26 3.81
C ASP A 347 -0.94 6.56 3.13
N PRO A 348 -0.97 7.74 3.78
CA PRO A 348 -1.42 9.01 3.20
C PRO A 348 -0.76 9.45 1.87
N PHE A 349 0.32 8.81 1.42
CA PHE A 349 0.91 9.03 0.08
C PHE A 349 0.46 8.02 -0.99
N CYS A 350 -0.38 7.04 -0.63
CA CYS A 350 -0.67 5.83 -1.42
C CYS A 350 -2.15 5.43 -1.37
N GLU A 351 -2.82 5.47 -2.54
CA GLU A 351 -4.19 4.98 -2.68
C GLU A 351 -4.17 3.46 -2.96
N CYS A 352 -4.76 2.68 -2.06
CA CYS A 352 -4.76 1.22 -2.12
C CYS A 352 -6.16 0.67 -2.43
N SER A 353 -6.24 -0.20 -3.45
CA SER A 353 -7.50 -0.86 -3.83
C SER A 353 -7.62 -2.22 -3.14
N CYS A 354 -8.81 -2.50 -2.58
CA CYS A 354 -9.14 -3.85 -2.15
C CYS A 354 -9.26 -4.78 -3.38
N VAL A 355 -8.54 -5.90 -3.38
CA VAL A 355 -8.53 -6.88 -4.48
C VAL A 355 -9.16 -8.21 -4.04
N PRO A 356 -9.94 -8.88 -4.91
CA PRO A 356 -10.56 -10.16 -4.57
C PRO A 356 -9.53 -11.25 -4.29
N VAL A 357 -9.86 -12.15 -3.36
CA VAL A 357 -9.11 -13.37 -3.08
C VAL A 357 -9.71 -14.51 -3.91
N GLY A 358 -8.91 -15.04 -4.82
CA GLY A 358 -9.23 -16.23 -5.62
C GLY A 358 -8.36 -17.43 -5.22
N SER A 359 -8.36 -18.47 -6.06
CA SER A 359 -7.52 -19.66 -5.87
C SER A 359 -6.73 -20.00 -7.14
N VAL A 360 -5.44 -20.31 -6.97
CA VAL A 360 -4.54 -20.78 -8.05
C VAL A 360 -3.76 -21.98 -7.53
N VAL A 361 -3.91 -23.14 -8.19
CA VAL A 361 -3.29 -24.43 -7.80
C VAL A 361 -3.55 -24.72 -6.30
N ASN A 362 -4.83 -24.68 -5.92
CA ASN A 362 -5.35 -24.88 -4.57
C ASN A 362 -4.81 -23.93 -3.50
N ARG A 363 -4.15 -22.81 -3.85
CA ARG A 363 -3.66 -21.80 -2.90
C ARG A 363 -4.47 -20.52 -3.05
N LEU A 364 -4.84 -19.89 -1.93
CA LEU A 364 -5.51 -18.59 -1.98
C LEU A 364 -4.52 -17.50 -2.43
N VAL A 365 -4.94 -16.66 -3.37
CA VAL A 365 -4.12 -15.60 -3.95
C VAL A 365 -4.93 -14.30 -4.10
N PRO A 366 -4.35 -13.12 -3.83
CA PRO A 366 -5.00 -11.84 -4.09
C PRO A 366 -4.99 -11.50 -5.59
N ASN A 367 -5.95 -10.68 -6.02
CA ASN A 367 -6.13 -10.23 -7.40
C ASN A 367 -6.30 -11.37 -8.41
N ALA A 368 -7.20 -12.30 -8.10
CA ALA A 368 -7.66 -13.37 -9.00
C ALA A 368 -9.19 -13.43 -9.01
N ASN A 369 -9.78 -14.27 -9.87
CA ASN A 369 -11.23 -14.48 -9.91
C ASN A 369 -11.76 -14.76 -8.49
N PRO A 370 -12.74 -13.99 -7.98
CA PRO A 370 -13.16 -14.11 -6.58
C PRO A 370 -13.68 -15.51 -6.29
N LEU A 371 -13.25 -16.07 -5.16
CA LEU A 371 -13.72 -17.38 -4.72
C LEU A 371 -15.07 -17.25 -4.00
N PRO A 372 -16.15 -17.90 -4.47
CA PRO A 372 -17.43 -17.93 -3.77
C PRO A 372 -17.31 -18.81 -2.52
N VAL A 373 -17.73 -18.28 -1.37
CA VAL A 373 -17.60 -18.93 -0.06
C VAL A 373 -18.86 -18.77 0.80
N VAL A 374 -19.04 -19.72 1.72
CA VAL A 374 -20.01 -19.67 2.82
C VAL A 374 -19.33 -20.01 4.15
N PHE A 375 -19.92 -19.56 5.26
CA PHE A 375 -19.37 -19.74 6.60
C PHE A 375 -20.14 -20.81 7.38
N GLU A 376 -19.43 -21.82 7.88
CA GLU A 376 -19.99 -22.98 8.59
C GLU A 376 -19.44 -23.00 10.03
N PRO A 377 -20.25 -22.77 11.08
CA PRO A 377 -19.74 -22.66 12.45
C PRO A 377 -19.13 -23.98 12.95
N ASP A 378 -18.01 -23.90 13.67
CA ASP A 378 -17.36 -25.05 14.31
C ASP A 378 -18.05 -25.40 15.64
N THR A 379 -19.17 -26.10 15.50
CA THR A 379 -20.00 -26.66 16.58
C THR A 379 -19.36 -27.89 17.24
N GLY A 380 -18.06 -27.79 17.58
CA GLY A 380 -17.24 -28.87 18.15
C GLY A 380 -17.78 -29.42 19.47
N ASN A 381 -18.63 -30.45 19.36
CA ASN A 381 -19.55 -30.96 20.39
C ASN A 381 -20.78 -30.06 20.63
N ALA A 382 -21.69 -30.02 19.65
CA ALA A 382 -23.10 -29.81 19.97
C ALA A 382 -23.56 -30.88 20.98
N PRO A 383 -24.30 -30.53 22.05
CA PRO A 383 -24.96 -31.52 22.89
C PRO A 383 -25.91 -32.36 22.04
N GLU A 384 -26.07 -33.65 22.35
CA GLU A 384 -27.14 -34.45 21.74
C GLU A 384 -28.48 -33.76 21.93
N ILE A 385 -29.08 -33.28 20.84
CA ILE A 385 -30.51 -32.98 20.82
C ILE A 385 -31.21 -34.32 20.96
N LYS A 386 -31.50 -34.70 22.22
CA LYS A 386 -32.26 -35.90 22.54
C LYS A 386 -33.57 -35.82 21.79
N SER A 387 -33.70 -36.64 20.75
CA SER A 387 -34.91 -36.77 19.96
C SER A 387 -36.04 -37.18 20.89
N LYS A 388 -36.89 -36.21 21.23
CA LYS A 388 -38.03 -36.43 22.12
C LYS A 388 -39.06 -37.21 21.33
N MET A 389 -38.91 -38.54 21.31
CA MET A 389 -39.86 -39.46 20.69
C MET A 389 -41.27 -39.11 21.15
N VAL A 390 -42.07 -38.65 20.21
CA VAL A 390 -43.53 -38.65 20.36
C VAL A 390 -43.96 -40.07 20.06
N SER A 391 -44.25 -40.83 21.11
CA SER A 391 -45.04 -42.05 20.99
C SER A 391 -46.51 -41.66 20.87
N GLU A 392 -47.15 -42.09 19.77
CA GLU A 392 -48.60 -42.28 19.72
C GLU A 392 -49.01 -43.49 20.56
#